data_AF-A0A2M7TWY6-F1
#
_entry.id   AF-A0A2M7TWY6-F1
#
_cell.length_a   1.000
_cell.length_b   1.000
_cell.length_c   1.000
_cell.angle_alpha   90.00
_cell.angle_beta   90.00
_cell.angle_gamma   90.00
#
_symmetry.space_group_name_H-M   'P 1'
#
loop_
_entity.id
_entity.type
_entity.pdbx_description
1 polymer ?
#
loop_
_entity_poly.entity_id
_entity_poly.type
_entity_poly.pdbx_seq_one_letter_code
_entity_poly.pdbx_strand_id
1 'polypeptide(L)'
;MSEKITTPEQKEVLASNQAERLSAQAAPEKPAKAEKDPGQTASEARAAIAETTRNESRLNPLEELEAATNTPRTAQPQYIDRELKTITLRRELQTIRRKLPLPQKALSKVIHQPVIRVASEAAGKTVSRPSGLLGGGLVAFMGTSSYLYLAKHMGFRYNYVVFLLLFTAGFIVGLALELLVHLATSSRRRTE
;
A
#
# COMPACT_ATOMS: atom_id res chain seq x y z
N MET A 1 -45.48 21.22 19.59
CA MET A 1 -44.18 21.79 20.00
C MET A 1 -43.36 22.00 18.74
N SER A 2 -43.11 23.26 18.39
CA SER A 2 -42.58 23.69 17.09
C SER A 2 -41.15 24.17 17.29
N GLU A 3 -40.17 23.43 16.79
CA GLU A 3 -38.78 23.86 16.75
C GLU A 3 -38.60 24.83 15.58
N LYS A 4 -38.18 26.07 15.88
CA LYS A 4 -37.93 27.15 14.91
C LYS A 4 -36.56 26.97 14.28
N ILE A 5 -36.52 26.93 12.95
CA ILE A 5 -35.31 27.00 12.14
C ILE A 5 -34.87 28.47 12.05
N THR A 6 -33.66 28.77 12.49
CA THR A 6 -33.04 30.11 12.39
C THR A 6 -32.37 30.30 11.04
N THR A 7 -32.80 31.31 10.29
CA THR A 7 -32.31 31.68 8.95
C THR A 7 -31.00 32.52 9.02
N PRO A 8 -30.19 32.53 7.94
CA PRO A 8 -28.83 33.10 7.94
C PRO A 8 -28.76 34.63 8.04
N GLU A 9 -29.85 35.36 7.74
CA GLU A 9 -29.89 36.83 7.82
C GLU A 9 -29.68 37.36 9.26
N GLN A 10 -30.09 36.62 10.29
CA GLN A 10 -29.92 37.06 11.68
C GLN A 10 -28.46 37.03 12.17
N LYS A 11 -27.58 36.27 11.52
CA LYS A 11 -26.14 36.24 11.87
C LYS A 11 -25.38 37.45 11.34
N GLU A 12 -25.80 38.01 10.22
CA GLU A 12 -25.11 39.13 9.58
C GLU A 12 -25.33 40.45 10.33
N VAL A 13 -26.52 40.63 10.92
CA VAL A 13 -26.88 41.82 11.70
C VAL A 13 -26.17 41.89 13.07
N LEU A 14 -25.79 40.74 13.66
CA LEU A 14 -25.01 40.74 14.91
C LEU A 14 -23.52 41.09 14.67
N ALA A 15 -22.98 40.74 13.51
CA ALA A 15 -21.58 40.98 13.18
C ALA A 15 -21.32 42.45 12.83
N SER A 16 -22.25 43.12 12.14
CA SER A 16 -22.14 44.53 11.79
C SER A 16 -22.16 45.46 13.01
N ASN A 17 -23.03 45.18 13.98
CA ASN A 17 -23.13 45.97 15.22
C ASN A 17 -21.90 45.87 16.14
N GLN A 18 -21.11 44.79 16.06
CA GLN A 18 -19.85 44.65 16.82
C GLN A 18 -18.69 45.41 16.16
N ALA A 19 -18.64 45.44 14.83
CA ALA A 19 -17.59 46.14 14.09
C ALA A 19 -17.68 47.66 14.27
N GLU A 20 -18.88 48.22 14.32
CA GLU A 20 -19.11 49.66 14.45
C GLU A 20 -18.75 50.21 15.85
N ARG A 21 -18.80 49.36 16.89
CA ARG A 21 -18.41 49.71 18.27
C ARG A 21 -16.90 49.75 18.50
N LEU A 22 -16.12 49.04 17.69
CA LEU A 22 -14.66 49.01 17.81
C LEU A 22 -13.98 50.18 17.09
N SER A 23 -14.61 50.75 16.06
CA SER A 23 -14.08 51.89 15.31
C SER A 23 -14.29 53.25 15.99
N ALA A 24 -15.17 53.35 17.00
CA ALA A 24 -15.51 54.61 17.66
C ALA A 24 -14.57 55.01 18.82
N GLN A 25 -13.48 54.27 19.07
CA GLN A 25 -12.56 54.50 20.20
C GLN A 25 -11.17 55.03 19.83
N ALA A 26 -10.97 55.53 18.60
CA ALA A 26 -9.68 56.09 18.20
C ALA A 26 -9.72 57.61 18.03
N ALA A 27 -8.95 58.30 18.90
CA ALA A 27 -8.37 59.66 18.84
C ALA A 27 -9.02 60.75 19.74
N PRO A 28 -8.31 61.83 20.20
CA PRO A 28 -6.94 62.29 19.85
C PRO A 28 -6.04 62.88 21.01
N GLU A 29 -4.79 63.28 20.65
CA GLU A 29 -3.92 64.39 21.15
C GLU A 29 -2.61 64.19 22.01
N LYS A 30 -1.47 64.49 21.33
CA LYS A 30 -0.09 65.07 21.61
C LYS A 30 0.32 65.65 23.02
N PRO A 31 1.62 66.02 23.33
CA PRO A 31 2.81 66.33 22.47
C PRO A 31 4.29 65.99 22.93
N ALA A 32 5.21 65.95 21.94
CA ALA A 32 6.57 66.55 21.78
C ALA A 32 7.88 66.20 22.57
N LYS A 33 8.99 66.21 21.78
CA LYS A 33 10.47 66.35 22.02
C LYS A 33 11.28 65.04 22.15
N ALA A 34 12.48 64.81 21.56
CA ALA A 34 13.46 65.64 20.85
C ALA A 34 14.36 64.79 19.90
N GLU A 35 14.63 65.33 18.71
CA GLU A 35 15.87 65.34 17.91
C GLU A 35 16.98 64.29 18.19
N LYS A 36 17.12 63.30 17.28
CA LYS A 36 18.39 62.64 16.95
C LYS A 36 18.45 62.28 15.45
N ASP A 37 19.58 62.63 14.86
CA ASP A 37 20.05 62.56 13.48
C ASP A 37 19.46 61.42 12.57
N PRO A 38 18.83 61.74 11.42
CA PRO A 38 18.22 60.73 10.53
C PRO A 38 19.21 59.86 9.74
N GLY A 39 20.51 60.18 9.77
CA GLY A 39 21.54 59.45 9.01
C GLY A 39 22.03 58.14 9.64
N GLN A 40 22.04 58.05 10.98
CA GLN A 40 22.62 56.89 11.69
C GLN A 40 21.58 55.79 11.95
N THR A 41 20.33 56.17 12.24
CA THR A 41 19.22 55.26 12.50
C THR A 41 18.79 54.46 11.26
N ALA A 42 18.88 55.06 10.08
CA ALA A 42 18.58 54.38 8.82
C ALA A 42 19.66 53.35 8.44
N SER A 43 20.92 53.57 8.85
CA SER A 43 22.03 52.63 8.61
C SER A 43 21.97 51.43 9.55
N GLU A 44 21.70 51.67 10.84
CA GLU A 44 21.48 50.61 11.84
C GLU A 44 20.22 49.79 11.54
N ALA A 45 19.13 50.42 11.11
CA ALA A 45 17.93 49.69 10.71
C ALA A 45 18.19 48.81 9.47
N ARG A 46 18.97 49.28 8.49
CA ARG A 46 19.35 48.48 7.32
C ARG A 46 20.32 47.34 7.68
N ALA A 47 21.25 47.57 8.61
CA ALA A 47 22.16 46.56 9.11
C ALA A 47 21.41 45.47 9.89
N ALA A 48 20.47 45.86 10.76
CA ALA A 48 19.61 44.92 11.49
C ALA A 48 18.73 44.08 10.55
N ILE A 49 18.13 44.71 9.53
CA ILE A 49 17.34 44.01 8.50
C ILE A 49 18.22 43.06 7.68
N ALA A 50 19.44 43.45 7.33
CA ALA A 50 20.40 42.60 6.61
C ALA A 50 20.85 41.40 7.46
N GLU A 51 21.03 41.58 8.77
CA GLU A 51 21.36 40.47 9.69
C GLU A 51 20.19 39.51 9.91
N THR A 52 18.95 40.00 10.05
CA THR A 52 17.77 39.13 10.12
C THR A 52 17.52 38.40 8.80
N THR A 53 17.70 39.06 7.65
CA THR A 53 17.53 38.42 6.33
C THR A 53 18.59 37.32 6.09
N ARG A 54 19.81 37.51 6.60
CA ARG A 54 20.90 36.52 6.51
C ARG A 54 20.67 35.32 7.43
N ASN A 55 20.02 35.52 8.57
CA ASN A 55 19.65 34.45 9.50
C ASN A 55 18.42 33.66 9.03
N GLU A 56 17.44 34.30 8.38
CA GLU A 56 16.27 33.62 7.81
C GLU A 56 16.60 32.81 6.54
N SER A 57 17.54 33.30 5.72
CA SER A 57 18.02 32.58 4.51
C SER A 57 18.72 31.25 4.80
N ARG A 58 19.04 30.94 6.06
CA ARG A 58 19.63 29.65 6.47
C ARG A 58 18.60 28.59 6.82
N LEU A 59 17.33 28.94 6.94
CA LEU A 59 16.24 28.04 7.27
C LEU A 59 15.34 27.90 6.04
N ASN A 60 15.84 27.27 4.98
CA ASN A 60 15.00 26.84 3.86
C ASN A 60 14.36 25.48 4.23
N PRO A 61 13.09 25.45 4.69
CA PRO A 61 12.42 24.18 5.03
C PRO A 61 12.28 23.26 3.82
N LEU A 62 12.38 23.79 2.60
CA LEU A 62 12.38 23.04 1.34
C LEU A 62 13.65 22.20 1.16
N GLU A 63 14.81 22.72 1.55
CA GLU A 63 16.10 22.04 1.42
C GLU A 63 16.22 20.89 2.44
N GLU A 64 15.63 21.07 3.63
CA GLU A 64 15.50 20.02 4.64
C GLU A 64 14.51 18.91 4.23
N LEU A 65 13.40 19.27 3.57
CA LEU A 65 12.46 18.29 3.00
C LEU A 65 13.06 17.51 1.82
N GLU A 66 13.85 18.17 0.96
CA GLU A 66 14.56 17.53 -0.14
C GLU A 66 15.67 16.61 0.37
N ALA A 67 16.40 17.01 1.41
CA ALA A 67 17.39 16.15 2.07
C ALA A 67 16.75 14.93 2.75
N ALA A 68 15.58 15.09 3.38
CA ALA A 68 14.82 14.00 3.99
C ALA A 68 14.17 13.05 2.96
N THR A 69 13.92 13.52 1.74
CA THR A 69 13.36 12.70 0.64
C THR A 69 14.44 11.90 -0.09
N ASN A 70 15.67 12.43 -0.17
CA ASN A 70 16.78 11.79 -0.87
C ASN A 70 17.61 10.82 -0.01
N THR A 71 17.32 10.71 1.30
CA THR A 71 17.94 9.67 2.12
C THR A 71 17.20 8.35 1.90
N PRO A 72 17.87 7.25 1.50
CA PRO A 72 17.24 5.93 1.42
C PRO A 72 16.85 5.52 2.84
N ARG A 73 15.60 5.78 3.20
CA ARG A 73 15.00 5.39 4.48
C ARG A 73 15.04 3.87 4.51
N THR A 74 16.03 3.31 5.19
CA THR A 74 16.10 1.88 5.50
C THR A 74 14.76 1.52 6.10
N ALA A 75 13.99 0.71 5.37
CA ALA A 75 12.67 0.27 5.77
C ALA A 75 12.82 -0.56 7.04
N GLN A 76 12.75 0.11 8.19
CA GLN A 76 12.66 -0.56 9.47
C GLN A 76 11.45 -1.49 9.39
N PRO A 77 11.57 -2.76 9.78
CA PRO A 77 10.45 -3.69 9.74
C PRO A 77 9.42 -3.19 10.76
N GLN A 78 8.50 -2.34 10.31
CA GLN A 78 7.37 -1.93 11.11
C GLN A 78 6.56 -3.19 11.37
N TYR A 79 6.35 -3.49 12.64
CA TYR A 79 5.41 -4.50 13.07
C TYR A 79 4.00 -3.98 12.74
N ILE A 80 3.60 -4.12 11.47
CA ILE A 80 2.29 -3.71 11.00
C ILE A 80 1.31 -4.75 11.46
N ASP A 81 0.39 -4.32 12.32
CA ASP A 81 -0.72 -5.13 12.80
C ASP A 81 -1.51 -5.73 11.64
N ARG A 82 -1.93 -6.99 11.80
CA ARG A 82 -2.70 -7.71 10.81
C ARG A 82 -4.02 -6.99 10.52
N GLU A 83 -4.60 -6.35 11.54
CA GLU A 83 -5.81 -5.55 11.39
C GLU A 83 -5.60 -4.37 10.45
N LEU A 84 -4.52 -3.60 10.65
CA LEU A 84 -4.15 -2.49 9.78
C LEU A 84 -4.01 -2.94 8.32
N LYS A 85 -3.37 -4.09 8.07
CA LYS A 85 -3.26 -4.64 6.70
C LYS A 85 -4.62 -4.91 6.07
N THR A 86 -5.57 -5.45 6.83
CA THR A 86 -6.91 -5.73 6.31
C THR A 86 -7.72 -4.47 6.03
N ILE A 87 -7.58 -3.45 6.88
CA ILE A 87 -8.25 -2.16 6.73
C ILE A 87 -7.72 -1.44 5.49
N THR A 88 -6.40 -1.36 5.34
CA THR A 88 -5.73 -0.77 4.17
C THR A 88 -6.13 -1.49 2.89
N LEU A 89 -6.07 -2.83 2.87
CA LEU A 89 -6.49 -3.62 1.72
C LEU A 89 -7.94 -3.35 1.31
N ARG A 90 -8.88 -3.26 2.27
CA ARG A 90 -10.28 -2.94 1.97
C ARG A 90 -10.42 -1.55 1.35
N ARG A 91 -9.72 -0.57 1.90
CA ARG A 91 -9.73 0.83 1.41
C ARG A 91 -9.16 0.94 -0.01
N GLU A 92 -8.05 0.26 -0.28
CA GLU A 92 -7.45 0.20 -1.61
C GLU A 92 -8.38 -0.47 -2.62
N LEU A 93 -8.92 -1.64 -2.29
CA LEU A 93 -9.85 -2.34 -3.17
C LEU A 93 -11.10 -1.51 -3.46
N GLN A 94 -11.62 -0.78 -2.48
CA GLN A 94 -12.76 0.12 -2.70
C GLN A 94 -12.40 1.27 -3.64
N THR A 95 -11.19 1.83 -3.50
CA THR A 95 -10.68 2.91 -4.35
C THR A 95 -10.49 2.43 -5.79
N ILE A 96 -9.87 1.26 -5.97
CA ILE A 96 -9.68 0.63 -7.28
C ILE A 96 -11.04 0.34 -7.92
N ARG A 97 -11.97 -0.30 -7.19
CA ARG A 97 -13.32 -0.60 -7.69
C ARG A 97 -14.12 0.64 -8.07
N ARG A 98 -13.87 1.81 -7.49
CA ARG A 98 -14.54 3.05 -7.94
C ARG A 98 -14.15 3.43 -9.36
N LYS A 99 -12.91 3.13 -9.78
CA LYS A 99 -12.36 3.44 -11.10
C LYS A 99 -12.62 2.37 -12.18
N LEU A 100 -13.07 1.17 -11.78
CA LEU A 100 -13.33 0.06 -12.72
C LEU A 100 -14.73 0.15 -13.37
N PRO A 101 -14.95 -0.35 -14.59
CA PRO A 101 -16.28 -0.57 -15.16
C PRO A 101 -17.03 -1.70 -14.43
N LEU A 102 -18.37 -1.68 -14.50
CA LEU A 102 -19.28 -2.62 -13.81
C LEU A 102 -18.88 -4.12 -13.88
N PRO A 103 -18.54 -4.70 -15.04
CA PRO A 103 -18.15 -6.11 -15.11
C PRO A 103 -16.85 -6.40 -14.33
N GLN A 104 -15.88 -5.48 -14.39
CA GLN A 104 -14.62 -5.61 -13.66
C GLN A 104 -14.81 -5.43 -12.15
N LYS A 105 -15.79 -4.61 -11.71
CA LYS A 105 -16.17 -4.52 -10.29
C LYS A 105 -16.73 -5.84 -9.77
N ALA A 106 -17.57 -6.51 -10.56
CA ALA A 106 -18.14 -7.81 -10.19
C ALA A 106 -17.04 -8.87 -10.05
N LEU A 107 -16.13 -8.97 -11.03
CA LEU A 107 -14.98 -9.87 -10.94
C LEU A 107 -14.08 -9.53 -9.74
N SER A 108 -13.77 -8.25 -9.51
CA SER A 108 -12.97 -7.81 -8.37
C SER A 108 -13.57 -8.25 -7.03
N LYS A 109 -14.91 -8.24 -6.91
CA LYS A 109 -15.62 -8.69 -5.70
C LYS A 109 -15.50 -10.21 -5.50
N VAL A 110 -15.57 -10.98 -6.57
CA VAL A 110 -15.45 -12.45 -6.53
C VAL A 110 -14.03 -12.87 -6.17
N ILE A 111 -13.03 -12.42 -6.92
CA ILE A 111 -11.64 -12.90 -6.75
C ILE A 111 -11.02 -12.51 -5.39
N HIS A 112 -11.47 -11.40 -4.78
CA HIS A 112 -10.99 -10.94 -3.47
C HIS A 112 -11.85 -11.43 -2.30
N GLN A 113 -12.79 -12.34 -2.52
CA GLN A 113 -13.51 -12.97 -1.42
C GLN A 113 -12.51 -13.80 -0.58
N PRO A 114 -12.56 -13.75 0.77
CA PRO A 114 -11.54 -14.41 1.61
C PRO A 114 -11.35 -15.90 1.30
N VAL A 115 -12.45 -16.62 1.07
CA VAL A 115 -12.45 -18.04 0.71
C VAL A 115 -11.75 -18.28 -0.62
N ILE A 116 -12.08 -17.47 -1.64
CA ILE A 116 -11.48 -17.57 -2.98
C ILE A 116 -10.00 -17.22 -2.92
N ARG A 117 -9.59 -16.22 -2.13
CA ARG A 117 -8.18 -15.87 -1.95
C ARG A 117 -7.38 -17.01 -1.33
N VAL A 118 -7.88 -17.63 -0.25
CA VAL A 118 -7.20 -18.75 0.41
C VAL A 118 -7.13 -19.96 -0.52
N ALA A 119 -8.23 -20.31 -1.18
CA ALA A 119 -8.26 -21.40 -2.14
C ALA A 119 -7.34 -21.14 -3.33
N SER A 120 -7.34 -19.92 -3.87
CA SER A 120 -6.48 -19.50 -4.99
C SER A 120 -5.00 -19.48 -4.59
N GLU A 121 -4.68 -19.06 -3.37
CA GLU A 121 -3.30 -19.05 -2.88
C GLU A 121 -2.80 -20.47 -2.60
N ALA A 122 -3.65 -21.34 -2.03
CA ALA A 122 -3.34 -22.76 -1.86
C ALA A 122 -3.19 -23.46 -3.22
N ALA A 123 -4.11 -23.22 -4.16
CA ALA A 123 -4.06 -23.79 -5.50
C ALA A 123 -2.83 -23.29 -6.25
N GLY A 124 -2.56 -21.99 -6.21
CA GLY A 124 -1.37 -21.38 -6.81
C GLY A 124 -0.11 -22.01 -6.24
N LYS A 125 0.04 -22.05 -4.91
CA LYS A 125 1.18 -22.65 -4.23
C LYS A 125 1.33 -24.16 -4.46
N THR A 126 0.26 -24.86 -4.84
CA THR A 126 0.28 -26.30 -5.12
C THR A 126 0.62 -26.58 -6.57
N VAL A 127 -0.10 -25.97 -7.52
CA VAL A 127 0.10 -26.15 -8.96
C VAL A 127 1.45 -25.60 -9.41
N SER A 128 1.93 -24.52 -8.80
CA SER A 128 3.22 -23.92 -9.13
C SER A 128 4.42 -24.65 -8.51
N ARG A 129 4.24 -25.80 -7.83
CA ARG A 129 5.38 -26.53 -7.25
C ARG A 129 6.19 -27.21 -8.36
N PRO A 130 7.46 -26.82 -8.55
CA PRO A 130 8.29 -27.37 -9.62
C PRO A 130 8.56 -28.87 -9.43
N SER A 131 8.63 -29.33 -8.18
CA SER A 131 8.77 -30.74 -7.79
C SER A 131 7.61 -31.62 -8.29
N GLY A 132 6.37 -31.16 -8.09
CA GLY A 132 5.17 -31.85 -8.55
C GLY A 132 5.11 -31.90 -10.07
N LEU A 133 5.40 -30.79 -10.75
CA LEU A 133 5.39 -30.73 -12.21
C LEU A 133 6.45 -31.67 -12.82
N LEU A 134 7.65 -31.71 -12.24
CA LEU A 134 8.72 -32.63 -12.65
C LEU A 134 8.34 -34.10 -12.42
N GLY A 135 7.80 -34.43 -11.24
CA GLY A 135 7.35 -35.79 -10.92
C GLY A 135 6.23 -36.26 -11.86
N GLY A 136 5.22 -35.41 -12.06
CA GLY A 136 4.12 -35.67 -12.99
C GLY A 136 4.59 -35.84 -14.42
N GLY A 137 5.44 -34.93 -14.91
CA GLY A 137 5.99 -35.00 -16.26
C GLY A 137 6.82 -36.24 -16.51
N LEU A 138 7.74 -36.59 -15.59
CA LEU A 138 8.63 -37.74 -15.75
C LEU A 138 7.84 -39.07 -15.74
N VAL A 139 6.92 -39.23 -14.79
CA VAL A 139 6.09 -40.44 -14.68
C VAL A 139 5.14 -40.55 -15.87
N ALA A 140 4.49 -39.45 -16.27
CA ALA A 140 3.62 -39.44 -17.43
C ALA A 140 4.38 -39.80 -18.71
N PHE A 141 5.57 -39.23 -18.91
CA PHE A 141 6.40 -39.52 -20.08
C PHE A 141 6.83 -41.00 -20.13
N MET A 142 7.43 -41.50 -19.05
CA MET A 142 7.87 -42.88 -18.96
C MET A 142 6.71 -43.86 -19.11
N GLY A 143 5.64 -43.68 -18.33
CA GLY A 143 4.54 -44.65 -18.36
C GLY A 143 3.67 -44.55 -19.61
N THR A 144 3.53 -43.38 -20.23
CA THR A 144 2.87 -43.26 -21.55
C THR A 144 3.72 -43.93 -22.63
N SER A 145 5.04 -43.76 -22.60
CA SER A 145 5.94 -44.44 -23.53
C SER A 145 5.82 -45.96 -23.42
N SER A 146 5.86 -46.51 -22.19
CA SER A 146 5.66 -47.94 -21.94
C SER A 146 4.26 -48.41 -22.35
N TYR A 147 3.22 -47.63 -22.06
CA TYR A 147 1.83 -47.97 -22.42
C TYR A 147 1.62 -47.98 -23.94
N LEU A 148 2.20 -47.01 -24.66
CA LEU A 148 2.15 -46.96 -26.12
C LEU A 148 2.88 -48.16 -26.74
N TYR A 149 4.05 -48.53 -26.20
CA TYR A 149 4.79 -49.70 -26.64
C TYR A 149 3.95 -50.98 -26.51
N LEU A 150 3.30 -51.15 -25.36
CA LEU A 150 2.47 -52.31 -25.07
C LEU A 150 1.21 -52.35 -25.93
N ALA A 151 0.55 -51.19 -26.13
CA ALA A 151 -0.61 -51.07 -26.99
C ALA A 151 -0.29 -51.45 -28.45
N LYS A 152 0.89 -51.07 -28.94
CA LYS A 152 1.36 -51.43 -30.29
C LYS A 152 1.61 -52.92 -30.45
N HIS A 153 2.12 -53.60 -29.42
CA HIS A 153 2.42 -55.04 -29.49
C HIS A 153 1.18 -55.92 -29.29
N MET A 154 0.25 -55.49 -28.42
CA MET A 154 -0.95 -56.26 -28.06
C MET A 154 -2.18 -55.91 -28.92
N GLY A 155 -2.12 -54.86 -29.76
CA GLY A 155 -3.23 -54.44 -30.60
C GLY A 155 -4.37 -53.73 -29.86
N PHE A 156 -4.13 -53.23 -28.65
CA PHE A 156 -5.15 -52.49 -27.88
C PHE A 156 -5.29 -51.03 -28.33
N ARG A 157 -6.49 -50.48 -28.18
CA ARG A 157 -6.75 -49.05 -28.43
C ARG A 157 -6.11 -48.21 -27.32
N TYR A 158 -5.28 -47.25 -27.72
CA TYR A 158 -4.62 -46.33 -26.81
C TYR A 158 -5.63 -45.35 -26.19
N ASN A 159 -5.73 -45.33 -24.85
CA ASN A 159 -6.59 -44.38 -24.15
C ASN A 159 -5.79 -43.15 -23.69
N TYR A 160 -6.14 -41.97 -24.22
CA TYR A 160 -5.48 -40.71 -23.89
C TYR A 160 -5.70 -40.25 -22.44
N VAL A 161 -6.75 -40.71 -21.76
CA VAL A 161 -7.00 -40.41 -20.33
C VAL A 161 -5.91 -41.00 -19.44
N VAL A 162 -5.26 -42.08 -19.87
CA VAL A 162 -4.16 -42.72 -19.15
C VAL A 162 -3.01 -41.75 -18.94
N PHE A 163 -2.69 -40.89 -19.92
CA PHE A 163 -1.68 -39.84 -19.76
C PHE A 163 -2.01 -38.90 -18.59
N LEU A 164 -3.26 -38.40 -18.51
CA LEU A 164 -3.68 -37.53 -17.42
C LEU A 164 -3.60 -38.24 -16.07
N LEU A 165 -4.03 -39.50 -15.99
CA LEU A 165 -3.96 -40.28 -14.75
C LEU A 165 -2.51 -40.48 -14.28
N LEU A 166 -1.59 -40.84 -15.19
CA LEU A 166 -0.18 -40.97 -14.84
C LEU A 166 0.44 -39.64 -14.44
N PHE A 167 0.08 -38.55 -15.11
CA PHE A 167 0.56 -37.21 -14.75
C PHE A 167 0.09 -36.82 -13.35
N THR A 168 -1.19 -36.97 -13.04
CA THR A 168 -1.73 -36.67 -11.71
C THR A 168 -1.12 -37.56 -10.63
N ALA A 169 -0.97 -38.87 -10.90
CA ALA A 169 -0.32 -39.79 -9.97
C ALA A 169 1.15 -39.41 -9.73
N GLY A 170 1.91 -39.14 -10.80
CA GLY A 170 3.30 -38.70 -10.72
C GLY A 170 3.46 -37.36 -10.01
N PHE A 171 2.51 -36.44 -10.18
CA PHE A 171 2.49 -35.16 -9.48
C PHE A 171 2.36 -35.35 -7.96
N ILE A 172 1.45 -36.23 -7.53
CA ILE A 172 1.28 -36.58 -6.11
C ILE A 172 2.56 -37.23 -5.56
N VAL A 173 3.18 -38.13 -6.32
CA VAL A 173 4.46 -38.76 -5.92
C VAL A 173 5.59 -37.72 -5.81
N GLY A 174 5.69 -36.79 -6.76
CA GLY A 174 6.68 -35.70 -6.71
C GLY A 174 6.52 -34.79 -5.48
N LEU A 175 5.27 -34.48 -5.11
CA LEU A 175 4.98 -33.74 -3.88
C LEU A 175 5.31 -34.54 -2.62
N ALA A 176 5.01 -35.85 -2.60
CA ALA A 176 5.34 -36.72 -1.48
C ALA A 176 6.86 -36.82 -1.26
N LEU A 177 7.63 -36.95 -2.35
CA LEU A 177 9.09 -36.96 -2.29
C LEU A 177 9.64 -35.63 -1.77
N GLU A 178 9.13 -34.50 -2.25
CA GLU A 178 9.52 -33.17 -1.72
C GLU A 178 9.25 -33.07 -0.22
N LEU A 179 8.07 -33.54 0.23
CA LEU A 179 7.68 -33.51 1.64
C LEU A 179 8.59 -34.40 2.50
N LEU A 180 8.97 -35.58 1.98
CA LEU A 180 9.87 -36.52 2.65
C LEU A 180 11.29 -35.95 2.75
N VAL A 181 11.81 -35.37 1.67
CA VAL A 181 13.13 -34.69 1.66
C VAL A 181 13.12 -33.49 2.59
N HIS A 182 12.07 -32.68 2.57
CA HIS A 182 11.93 -31.52 3.46
C HIS A 182 11.87 -31.98 4.93
N LEU A 183 11.16 -33.06 5.25
CA LEU A 183 11.08 -33.58 6.61
C LEU A 183 12.45 -34.10 7.09
N ALA A 184 13.14 -34.88 6.25
CA ALA A 184 14.46 -35.42 6.56
C ALA A 184 15.53 -34.32 6.75
N THR A 185 15.52 -33.30 5.90
CA THR A 185 16.46 -32.17 6.00
C THR A 185 16.10 -31.20 7.12
N SER A 186 14.82 -30.97 7.39
CA SER A 186 14.37 -30.12 8.51
C SER A 186 14.71 -30.73 9.86
N SER A 187 14.74 -32.06 9.98
CA SER A 187 15.17 -32.73 11.22
C SER A 187 16.64 -32.47 11.52
N ARG A 188 17.50 -32.32 10.51
CA ARG A 188 18.93 -32.05 10.70
C ARG A 188 19.23 -30.62 11.16
N ARG A 189 18.36 -29.65 10.85
CA ARG A 189 18.55 -28.24 11.20
C ARG A 189 18.12 -27.88 12.64
N ARG A 190 17.50 -28.80 13.39
CA ARG A 190 17.06 -28.56 14.78
C ARG A 190 18.07 -29.05 15.83
N THR A 191 19.15 -29.69 15.40
CA THR A 191 20.19 -30.27 16.25
C THR A 191 21.49 -29.47 16.28
N GLU A 192 21.53 -28.31 15.62
CA GLU A 192 22.54 -27.26 15.81
C GLU A 192 21.88 -26.03 16.44
#